data_AF-A0A519X5S1-F1
#
_entry.id   AF-A0A519X5S1-F1
#
_cell.length_a   1.000
_cell.length_b   1.000
_cell.length_c   1.000
_cell.angle_alpha   90.00
_cell.angle_beta   90.00
_cell.angle_gamma   90.00
#
_symmetry.space_group_name_H-M   'P 1'
#
loop_
_entity.id
_entity.type
_entity.pdbx_description
1 polymer ?
#
loop_
_entity_poly.entity_id
_entity_poly.type
_entity_poly.pdbx_seq_one_letter_code
_entity_poly.pdbx_strand_id
1 'polypeptide(L)'
;MKNPFKTLKLLLFLSIILQSCAEPADKFFGVAILNTNTITDFATPILAKHISDEAVEYPNIPSSKKKGDEALRYVQNQILYMEKSLKDIKALSENGDNRKEIKAQAISLYEYVIPVYKNEYSAYAKLCDAKGPT
;
A
#
# COMPACT_ATOMS: atom_id res chain seq x y z
N MET A 1 8.35 49.92 -28.79
CA MET A 1 7.76 48.78 -29.52
C MET A 1 8.13 47.47 -28.82
N LYS A 2 7.15 46.76 -28.24
CA LYS A 2 7.38 45.40 -27.69
C LYS A 2 7.59 44.47 -28.87
N ASN A 3 8.73 43.78 -28.91
CA ASN A 3 9.10 42.94 -30.04
C ASN A 3 8.28 41.63 -29.99
N PRO A 4 7.28 41.42 -30.87
CA PRO A 4 6.32 40.32 -30.75
C PRO A 4 7.00 38.94 -30.83
N PHE A 5 8.15 38.87 -31.51
CA PHE A 5 9.00 37.69 -31.57
C PHE A 5 9.62 37.28 -30.23
N LYS A 6 9.93 38.24 -29.34
CA LYS A 6 10.43 37.93 -27.98
C LYS A 6 9.32 37.35 -27.10
N THR A 7 8.11 37.90 -27.21
CA THR A 7 6.94 37.43 -26.45
C THR A 7 6.50 36.04 -26.89
N LEU A 8 6.53 35.76 -28.20
CA LEU A 8 6.21 34.44 -28.76
C LEU A 8 7.22 33.37 -28.34
N LYS A 9 8.52 33.69 -28.36
CA LYS A 9 9.58 32.77 -27.89
C LYS A 9 9.45 32.46 -26.41
N LEU A 10 9.11 33.46 -25.58
CA LEU A 10 8.88 33.27 -24.15
C LEU A 10 7.65 32.37 -23.89
N LEU A 11 6.56 32.55 -24.63
CA LEU A 11 5.37 31.71 -24.53
C LEU A 11 5.65 30.25 -24.93
N LEU A 12 6.44 30.05 -25.99
CA LEU A 12 6.83 28.72 -26.47
C LEU A 12 7.80 28.02 -25.51
N PHE A 13 8.65 28.77 -24.82
CA PHE A 13 9.51 28.21 -23.76
C PHE A 13 8.68 27.81 -22.54
N LEU A 14 7.66 28.59 -22.18
CA LEU A 14 6.78 28.32 -21.05
C LEU A 14 5.86 27.11 -21.30
N SER A 15 5.45 26.86 -22.55
CA SER A 15 4.60 25.72 -22.90
C SER A 15 5.31 24.36 -22.77
N ILE A 16 6.64 24.32 -22.89
CA ILE A 16 7.44 23.09 -22.69
C ILE A 16 7.50 22.71 -21.20
N ILE A 17 7.45 23.70 -20.29
CA ILE A 17 7.50 23.48 -18.84
C ILE A 17 6.14 22.94 -18.32
N LEU A 18 5.05 23.18 -19.05
CA LEU A 18 3.70 22.75 -18.65
C LEU A 18 3.38 21.28 -18.97
N GLN A 19 4.24 20.56 -19.71
CA GLN A 19 4.00 19.16 -20.08
C GLN A 19 4.44 18.13 -19.02
N SER A 20 5.03 18.55 -17.89
CA SER A 20 5.60 17.62 -16.89
C SER A 20 4.72 17.34 -15.66
N CYS A 21 3.44 17.73 -15.65
CA CYS A 21 2.57 17.61 -14.48
C CYS A 21 2.13 16.16 -14.10
N ALA A 22 2.69 15.12 -14.72
CA ALA A 22 2.38 13.73 -14.39
C ALA A 22 3.64 12.98 -13.95
N GLU A 23 3.51 12.07 -12.98
CA GLU A 23 4.58 11.14 -12.67
C GLU A 23 4.89 10.20 -13.86
N PRO A 24 6.16 9.76 -14.00
CA PRO A 24 6.55 8.75 -14.98
C PRO A 24 5.69 7.48 -14.88
N ALA A 25 5.51 6.79 -16.01
CA ALA A 25 4.69 5.57 -16.06
C ALA A 25 5.13 4.51 -15.05
N ASP A 26 6.44 4.31 -14.88
CA ASP A 26 6.99 3.34 -13.92
C ASP A 26 6.63 3.70 -12.47
N LYS A 27 6.65 4.99 -12.13
CA LYS A 27 6.25 5.45 -10.79
C LYS A 27 4.76 5.24 -10.57
N PHE A 28 3.93 5.56 -11.56
CA PHE A 28 2.49 5.31 -11.47
C PHE A 28 2.21 3.82 -11.29
N PHE A 29 2.78 2.98 -12.14
CA PHE A 29 2.61 1.52 -12.11
C PHE A 29 3.08 0.93 -10.78
N GLY A 30 4.25 1.35 -10.29
CA GLY A 30 4.78 0.90 -9.00
C GLY A 30 3.85 1.22 -7.84
N VAL A 31 3.29 2.43 -7.80
CA VAL A 31 2.44 2.87 -6.68
C VAL A 31 1.01 2.32 -6.79
N ALA A 32 0.40 2.37 -7.97
CA ALA A 32 -1.00 2.00 -8.16
C ALA A 32 -1.22 0.48 -8.29
N ILE A 33 -0.24 -0.25 -8.83
CA ILE A 33 -0.39 -1.67 -9.15
C ILE A 33 0.54 -2.52 -8.27
N LEU A 34 1.85 -2.29 -8.29
CA LEU A 34 2.78 -3.21 -7.60
C LEU A 34 2.63 -3.24 -6.08
N ASN A 35 2.19 -2.14 -5.45
CA ASN A 35 1.89 -2.13 -4.02
C ASN A 35 0.85 -3.20 -3.62
N THR A 36 -0.05 -3.59 -4.52
CA THR A 36 -1.08 -4.62 -4.25
C THR A 36 -0.46 -6.00 -3.95
N ASN A 37 0.79 -6.25 -4.32
CA ASN A 37 1.51 -7.47 -3.94
C ASN A 37 1.62 -7.64 -2.41
N THR A 38 1.49 -6.56 -1.64
CA THR A 38 1.50 -6.62 -0.17
C THR A 38 0.25 -7.20 0.45
N ILE A 39 -0.83 -7.36 -0.33
CA ILE A 39 -2.09 -7.96 0.08
C ILE A 39 -2.42 -9.22 -0.74
N THR A 40 -1.41 -9.85 -1.35
CA THR A 40 -1.57 -11.05 -2.20
C THR A 40 -2.22 -12.24 -1.49
N ASP A 41 -2.03 -12.36 -0.17
CA ASP A 41 -2.58 -13.46 0.63
C ASP A 41 -3.94 -13.11 1.25
N PHE A 42 -4.49 -11.92 0.99
CA PHE A 42 -5.75 -11.47 1.57
C PHE A 42 -6.89 -12.49 1.33
N ALA A 43 -7.66 -12.77 2.38
CA ALA A 43 -8.77 -13.72 2.37
C ALA A 43 -8.39 -15.16 1.97
N THR A 44 -7.11 -15.54 2.10
CA THR A 44 -6.65 -16.92 1.89
C THR A 44 -6.24 -17.59 3.21
N PRO A 45 -6.22 -18.93 3.26
CA PRO A 45 -5.65 -19.67 4.41
C PRO A 45 -4.16 -19.39 4.64
N ILE A 46 -3.43 -18.93 3.61
CA ILE A 46 -2.00 -18.64 3.70
C ILE A 46 -1.76 -17.49 4.68
N LEU A 47 -2.57 -16.42 4.61
CA LEU A 47 -2.45 -15.30 5.54
C LEU A 47 -2.72 -15.71 6.98
N ALA A 48 -3.76 -16.54 7.22
CA ALA A 48 -4.05 -17.06 8.55
C ALA A 48 -2.87 -17.88 9.09
N LYS A 49 -2.28 -18.73 8.25
CA LYS A 49 -1.09 -19.49 8.60
C LYS A 49 0.09 -18.57 8.94
N HIS A 50 0.38 -17.56 8.13
CA HIS A 50 1.46 -16.59 8.40
C HIS A 50 1.24 -15.88 9.75
N ILE A 51 0.03 -15.40 10.04
CA ILE A 51 -0.28 -14.75 11.31
C ILE A 51 -0.07 -15.72 12.49
N SER A 52 -0.54 -16.96 12.37
CA SER A 52 -0.37 -17.96 13.43
C SER A 52 1.11 -18.35 13.64
N ASP A 53 1.88 -18.48 12.56
CA ASP A 53 3.29 -18.87 12.61
C ASP A 53 4.14 -17.85 13.38
N GLU A 54 3.76 -16.57 13.39
CA GLU A 54 4.45 -15.52 14.16
C GLU A 54 4.44 -15.76 15.67
N ALA A 55 3.42 -16.45 16.19
CA ALA A 55 3.26 -16.78 17.61
C ALA A 55 3.84 -18.16 17.99
N VAL A 56 4.34 -18.94 17.04
CA VAL A 56 4.87 -20.30 17.30
C VAL A 56 6.21 -20.23 18.03
N GLU A 57 6.31 -20.99 19.12
CA GLU A 57 7.55 -21.24 19.86
C GLU A 57 8.01 -22.68 19.66
N TYR A 58 9.32 -22.89 19.53
CA TYR A 58 9.93 -24.21 19.41
C TYR A 58 10.71 -24.54 20.70
N PRO A 59 10.42 -25.67 21.37
CA PRO A 59 11.00 -26.00 22.68
C PRO A 59 12.53 -25.97 22.73
N ASN A 60 13.19 -26.37 21.64
CA ASN A 60 14.64 -26.52 21.54
C ASN A 60 15.34 -25.33 20.86
N ILE A 61 14.61 -24.23 20.59
CA ILE A 61 15.15 -23.05 19.92
C ILE A 61 14.90 -21.82 20.81
N PRO A 62 15.88 -21.40 21.63
CA PRO A 62 15.70 -20.26 22.54
C PRO A 62 15.30 -18.94 21.85
N SER A 63 15.78 -18.71 20.61
CA SER A 63 15.41 -17.52 19.82
C SER A 63 13.96 -17.52 19.33
N SER A 64 13.25 -18.64 19.44
CA SER A 64 11.83 -18.72 19.09
C SER A 64 10.91 -18.26 20.22
N LYS A 65 11.44 -17.93 21.42
CA LYS A 65 10.63 -17.44 22.53
C LYS A 65 9.96 -16.11 22.19
N LYS A 66 8.67 -16.03 22.48
CA LYS A 66 7.79 -14.92 22.11
C LYS A 66 7.31 -14.17 23.34
N LYS A 67 7.02 -12.89 23.16
CA LYS A 67 6.50 -11.98 24.19
C LYS A 67 4.98 -11.98 24.26
N GLY A 68 4.31 -12.54 23.25
CA GLY A 68 2.85 -12.57 23.14
C GLY A 68 2.31 -11.29 22.50
N ASP A 69 3.06 -10.71 21.57
CA ASP A 69 2.64 -9.57 20.75
C ASP A 69 3.11 -9.65 19.28
N GLU A 70 3.73 -10.76 18.90
CA GLU A 70 4.40 -10.90 17.62
C GLU A 70 3.42 -10.99 16.45
N ALA A 71 2.34 -11.77 16.58
CA ALA A 71 1.33 -11.88 15.55
C ALA A 71 0.60 -10.54 15.38
N LEU A 72 0.24 -9.88 16.49
CA LEU A 72 -0.42 -8.57 16.44
C LEU A 72 0.48 -7.52 15.80
N ARG A 73 1.77 -7.48 16.17
CA ARG A 73 2.74 -6.55 15.59
C ARG A 73 2.95 -6.81 14.10
N TYR A 74 2.97 -8.07 13.67
CA TYR A 74 3.00 -8.42 12.25
C TYR A 74 1.81 -7.81 11.49
N VAL A 75 0.58 -8.02 11.97
CA VAL A 75 -0.64 -7.46 11.36
C VAL A 75 -0.62 -5.93 11.38
N GLN A 76 -0.19 -5.31 12.48
CA GLN A 76 -0.07 -3.85 12.59
C GLN A 76 0.90 -3.25 11.57
N ASN A 77 2.05 -3.88 11.35
CA ASN A 77 3.01 -3.43 10.34
C ASN A 77 2.41 -3.48 8.93
N GLN A 78 1.63 -4.52 8.61
CA GLN A 78 0.90 -4.61 7.35
C GLN A 78 -0.14 -3.49 7.21
N ILE A 79 -0.90 -3.19 8.29
CA ILE A 79 -1.85 -2.08 8.32
C ILE A 79 -1.15 -0.75 8.00
N LEU A 80 -0.02 -0.47 8.66
CA LEU A 80 0.74 0.77 8.43
C LEU A 80 1.23 0.88 6.98
N TYR A 81 1.70 -0.22 6.40
CA TYR A 81 2.11 -0.25 5.00
C TYR A 81 0.93 0.01 4.04
N MET A 82 -0.22 -0.60 4.30
CA MET A 82 -1.43 -0.40 3.48
C MET A 82 -1.96 1.04 3.58
N GLU A 83 -1.95 1.64 4.77
CA GLU A 83 -2.34 3.04 4.95
C GLU A 83 -1.40 4.00 4.21
N LYS A 84 -0.09 3.73 4.27
CA LYS A 84 0.90 4.46 3.48
C LYS A 84 0.63 4.29 1.98
N SER A 85 0.37 3.06 1.53
CA SER A 85 0.10 2.76 0.12
C SER A 85 -1.16 3.50 -0.37
N LEU A 86 -2.24 3.47 0.40
CA LEU A 86 -3.47 4.21 0.09
C LEU A 86 -3.22 5.72 -0.01
N LYS A 87 -2.44 6.28 0.91
CA LYS A 87 -2.05 7.69 0.87
C LYS A 87 -1.26 8.02 -0.40
N ASP A 88 -0.28 7.18 -0.74
CA ASP A 88 0.57 7.39 -1.92
C ASP A 88 -0.24 7.26 -3.22
N ILE A 89 -1.18 6.31 -3.29
CA ILE A 89 -2.09 6.15 -4.44
C ILE A 89 -2.99 7.37 -4.59
N LYS A 90 -3.59 7.87 -3.49
CA LYS A 90 -4.44 9.08 -3.52
C LYS A 90 -3.68 10.31 -4.04
N ALA A 91 -2.37 10.37 -3.83
CA ALA A 91 -1.50 11.45 -4.29
C ALA A 91 -1.06 11.34 -5.76
N LEU A 92 -1.35 10.24 -6.47
CA LEU A 92 -1.03 10.11 -7.90
C LEU A 92 -1.88 11.03 -8.78
N SER A 93 -1.30 11.46 -9.91
CA SER A 93 -2.03 12.23 -10.92
C SER A 93 -3.10 11.39 -11.65
N GLU A 94 -4.19 12.05 -12.06
CA GLU A 94 -5.32 11.42 -12.79
C GLU A 94 -5.29 11.74 -14.29
N ASN A 95 -4.09 11.94 -14.84
CA ASN A 95 -3.92 12.37 -16.23
C ASN A 95 -4.20 11.20 -17.19
N GLY A 96 -5.40 11.18 -17.76
CA GLY A 96 -5.85 10.18 -18.74
C GLY A 96 -6.79 9.12 -18.15
N ASP A 97 -7.75 8.69 -18.96
CA ASP A 97 -8.87 7.84 -18.51
C ASP A 97 -8.39 6.53 -17.86
N ASN A 98 -7.40 5.85 -18.46
CA ASN A 98 -6.84 4.61 -17.89
C ASN A 98 -6.19 4.82 -16.51
N ARG A 99 -5.43 5.91 -16.32
CA ARG A 99 -4.79 6.19 -15.02
C ARG A 99 -5.83 6.48 -13.95
N LYS A 100 -6.87 7.23 -14.32
CA LYS A 100 -7.99 7.54 -13.43
C LYS A 100 -8.71 6.28 -12.98
N GLU A 101 -9.01 5.36 -13.89
CA GLU A 101 -9.66 4.09 -13.58
C GLU A 101 -8.79 3.21 -12.68
N ILE A 102 -7.52 2.99 -13.02
CA ILE A 102 -6.60 2.18 -12.22
C ILE A 102 -6.45 2.75 -10.80
N LYS A 103 -6.28 4.08 -10.68
CA LYS A 103 -6.19 4.74 -9.38
C LYS A 103 -7.45 4.51 -8.55
N ALA A 104 -8.63 4.64 -9.15
CA ALA A 104 -9.91 4.43 -8.45
C ALA A 104 -10.06 2.98 -7.96
N GLN A 105 -9.72 2.00 -8.80
CA GLN A 105 -9.75 0.58 -8.44
C GLN A 105 -8.76 0.26 -7.31
N ALA A 106 -7.53 0.78 -7.38
CA ALA A 106 -6.53 0.60 -6.34
C ALA A 106 -6.98 1.21 -5.00
N ILE A 107 -7.56 2.42 -5.01
CA ILE A 107 -8.14 3.03 -3.81
C ILE A 107 -9.24 2.14 -3.22
N SER A 108 -10.19 1.70 -4.05
CA SER A 108 -11.30 0.87 -3.61
C SER A 108 -10.82 -0.45 -2.97
N LEU A 109 -9.80 -1.08 -3.55
CA LEU A 109 -9.21 -2.29 -3.01
C LEU A 109 -8.63 -2.07 -1.60
N TYR A 110 -7.81 -1.03 -1.41
CA TYR A 110 -7.24 -0.75 -0.08
C TYR A 110 -8.29 -0.31 0.94
N GLU A 111 -9.29 0.47 0.53
CA GLU A 111 -10.39 0.87 1.41
C GLU A 111 -11.25 -0.32 1.83
N TYR A 112 -11.35 -1.36 1.01
CA TYR A 112 -12.01 -2.62 1.36
C TYR A 112 -11.17 -3.48 2.31
N VAL A 113 -9.86 -3.61 2.05
CA VAL A 113 -8.99 -4.54 2.78
C VAL A 113 -8.56 -4.03 4.16
N ILE A 114 -8.23 -2.73 4.29
CA ILE A 114 -7.73 -2.14 5.54
C ILE A 114 -8.66 -2.39 6.74
N PRO A 115 -10.00 -2.20 6.64
CA PRO A 115 -10.92 -2.48 7.74
C PRO A 115 -10.88 -3.94 8.21
N VAL A 116 -10.75 -4.90 7.28
CA VAL A 116 -10.67 -6.33 7.60
C VAL A 116 -9.39 -6.64 8.39
N TYR A 117 -8.27 -6.04 8.01
CA TYR A 117 -7.03 -6.18 8.80
C TYR A 117 -7.14 -5.56 10.19
N LYS A 118 -7.72 -4.36 10.30
CA LYS A 118 -7.90 -3.67 11.59
C LYS A 118 -8.84 -4.40 12.54
N ASN A 119 -9.82 -5.13 12.01
CA ASN A 119 -10.82 -5.83 12.80
C ASN A 119 -10.48 -7.32 12.89
N GLU A 120 -10.79 -8.08 11.83
CA GLU A 120 -10.76 -9.55 11.82
C GLU A 120 -9.35 -10.10 12.03
N TYR A 121 -8.37 -9.65 11.23
CA TYR A 121 -7.01 -10.19 11.35
C TYR A 121 -6.30 -9.71 12.62
N SER A 122 -6.63 -8.51 13.12
CA SER A 122 -6.11 -8.06 14.42
C SER A 122 -6.72 -8.87 15.58
N ALA A 123 -7.99 -9.27 15.48
CA ALA A 123 -8.62 -10.15 16.47
C ALA A 123 -8.01 -11.55 16.43
N TYR A 124 -7.83 -12.12 15.24
CA TYR A 124 -7.17 -13.41 15.06
C TYR A 124 -5.72 -13.40 15.55
N ALA A 125 -4.96 -12.35 15.25
CA ALA A 125 -3.59 -12.20 15.74
C ALA A 125 -3.50 -12.18 17.27
N LYS A 126 -4.41 -11.44 17.93
CA LYS A 126 -4.50 -11.43 19.41
C LYS A 126 -4.82 -12.82 19.97
N LEU A 127 -5.66 -13.60 19.28
CA LEU A 127 -5.96 -14.98 19.66
C LEU A 127 -4.72 -15.87 19.57
N CYS A 128 -3.93 -15.73 18.49
CA CYS A 128 -2.67 -16.44 18.29
C CYS A 128 -1.66 -16.09 19.40
N ASP A 129 -1.46 -14.80 19.66
CA ASP A 129 -0.55 -14.30 20.70
C ASP A 129 -0.94 -14.78 22.12
N ALA A 130 -2.25 -14.88 22.38
CA ALA A 130 -2.79 -15.42 23.63
C ALA A 130 -2.69 -16.95 23.76
N LYS A 131 -2.14 -17.65 22.74
CA LYS A 131 -2.14 -19.12 22.63
C LYS A 131 -3.56 -19.71 22.77
N GLY A 132 -4.56 -18.98 22.27
CA GLY A 132 -5.94 -19.45 22.22
C GLY A 132 -6.14 -20.56 21.18
N PRO A 133 -7.31 -21.21 21.15
CA PRO A 133 -7.61 -22.22 20.14
C PRO A 133 -7.64 -21.56 18.75
N THR A 134 -6.71 -21.94 17.88
CA THR A 134 -6.56 -21.44 16.50
C THR A 134 -6.96 -22.47 15.46
#